data_AF-A0A7X6XNG5-F1
#
_entry.id   AF-A0A7X6XNG5-F1
#
_cell.length_a   1.000
_cell.length_b   1.000
_cell.length_c   1.000
_cell.angle_alpha   90.00
_cell.angle_beta   90.00
_cell.angle_gamma   90.00
#
_symmetry.space_group_name_H-M   'P 1'
#
loop_
_entity.id
_entity.type
_entity.pdbx_description
1 polymer ?
#
loop_
_entity_poly.entity_id
_entity_poly.type
_entity_poly.pdbx_seq_one_letter_code
_entity_poly.pdbx_strand_id
1 'polypeptide(L)'
;MNAKPNIGDRWGHSLRRAVWAVLLGLVALGLLFGSELLRLVTDWFWFQDVGYREIFVRTTLIKAGLMVGATALFFVVIYSNLMVAQQWKPRPHLYLDDEHQLRVTLSRIGRRWLSVILLLITLMVSLTVGMGAANGWYDYLLFTNPVAFGKSDAIFGRDVGFYVFTYPFLAFIYRWLIVAVGLSFFGALSLYWVDKDLDFVGNRVRLAPHARVHLSVLLGVGLLIKAWGYWLGRYEMLFSQHRLFFGAGYTDVHVRLVVLNVLTVIAVVAALVLFANIYFRGVRLPLTVIGAWLVVSFVGGAMLPGMVQKFRVTPNELEAEEPFIKNSIEATRDAYNLTKIHPRSFSASGRLSMADIERKSDMVRSIRLWDYGPLLDAYRQIQTIRTYYTFKGADVDRYRFADGVRQVAVSVRELDVNQLGGAESSWINRHLIYTHGYGLCMSPVDRAAEGGLPELIIKDFPPQTPPELSLTRPQIYYGELTDNYVIVNSTEKEFDYPAGDQNMTTRYEGDRGVAIGSLMRRVLFALRFGDVNILLSRHLTNESRILYSRNI
;
A
#
# COMPACT_ATOMS: atom_id res chain seq x y z
N MET A 1 -60.63 19.30 36.43
CA MET A 1 -59.64 20.27 35.90
C MET A 1 -58.49 19.47 35.31
N ASN A 2 -58.51 19.22 34.00
CA ASN A 2 -57.47 18.45 33.32
C ASN A 2 -56.40 19.41 32.79
N ALA A 3 -55.19 19.31 33.36
CA ALA A 3 -54.04 20.08 32.92
C ALA A 3 -53.68 19.72 31.46
N LYS A 4 -53.59 20.72 30.59
CA LYS A 4 -53.10 20.56 29.22
C LYS A 4 -51.63 20.10 29.27
N PRO A 5 -51.22 19.09 28.48
CA PRO A 5 -49.81 18.71 28.40
C PRO A 5 -49.02 19.86 27.77
N ASN A 6 -47.99 20.31 28.49
CA ASN A 6 -47.18 21.45 28.14
C ASN A 6 -46.39 21.13 26.85
N ILE A 7 -46.68 21.84 25.76
CA ILE A 7 -46.07 21.62 24.44
C ILE A 7 -44.55 21.93 24.48
N GLY A 8 -44.08 22.73 25.45
CA GLY A 8 -42.66 23.09 25.62
C GLY A 8 -41.71 21.93 25.94
N ASP A 9 -42.16 20.90 26.69
CA ASP A 9 -41.27 19.81 27.12
C ASP A 9 -40.85 18.88 25.97
N ARG A 10 -41.70 18.72 24.95
CA ARG A 10 -41.39 17.86 23.79
C ARG A 10 -40.29 18.44 22.89
N TRP A 11 -40.19 19.78 22.81
CA TRP A 11 -39.17 20.46 22.03
C TRP A 11 -37.78 20.36 22.67
N GLY A 12 -37.68 20.54 24.00
CA GLY A 12 -36.41 20.42 24.75
C GLY A 12 -35.79 19.02 24.67
N HIS A 13 -36.60 17.96 24.72
CA HIS A 13 -36.12 16.59 24.54
C HIS A 13 -35.66 16.28 23.10
N SER A 14 -36.34 16.83 22.09
CA SER A 14 -35.96 16.63 20.68
C SER A 14 -34.65 17.35 20.32
N LEU A 15 -34.46 18.58 20.80
CA LEU A 15 -33.25 19.36 20.58
C LEU A 15 -32.03 18.73 21.27
N ARG A 16 -32.20 18.27 22.52
CA ARG A 16 -31.16 17.51 23.25
C ARG A 16 -30.77 16.24 22.51
N ARG A 17 -31.72 15.45 22.01
CA ARG A 17 -31.43 14.24 21.21
C ARG A 17 -30.70 14.56 19.91
N ALA A 18 -31.07 15.65 19.24
CA ALA A 18 -30.38 16.11 18.04
C ALA A 18 -28.94 16.56 18.33
N VAL A 19 -28.71 17.32 19.41
CA VAL A 19 -27.37 17.73 19.84
C VAL A 19 -26.50 16.51 20.19
N TRP A 20 -27.04 15.55 20.94
CA TRP A 20 -26.32 14.31 21.25
C TRP A 20 -26.02 13.47 20.01
N ALA A 21 -26.95 13.38 19.05
CA ALA A 21 -26.73 12.69 17.79
C ALA A 21 -25.64 13.37 16.93
N VAL A 22 -25.62 14.71 16.90
CA VAL A 22 -24.57 15.48 16.20
C VAL A 22 -23.22 15.29 16.90
N LEU A 23 -23.15 15.36 18.22
CA LEU A 23 -21.93 15.14 18.97
C LEU A 23 -21.39 13.71 18.77
N LEU A 24 -22.25 12.70 18.86
CA LEU A 24 -21.89 11.31 18.57
C LEU A 24 -21.42 11.13 17.13
N GLY A 25 -22.08 11.79 16.17
CA GLY A 25 -21.68 11.79 14.77
C GLY A 25 -20.30 12.42 14.56
N LEU A 26 -20.01 13.54 15.20
CA LEU A 26 -18.70 14.21 15.15
C LEU A 26 -17.61 13.37 15.83
N VAL A 27 -17.92 12.72 16.95
CA VAL A 27 -16.99 11.79 17.62
C VAL A 27 -16.71 10.59 16.73
N ALA A 28 -17.74 9.97 16.14
CA ALA A 28 -17.56 8.87 15.20
C ALA A 28 -16.74 9.30 13.97
N LEU A 29 -17.01 10.49 13.42
CA LEU A 29 -16.25 11.07 12.31
C LEU A 29 -14.78 11.30 12.71
N GLY A 30 -14.54 11.85 13.90
CA GLY A 30 -13.20 12.07 14.44
C GLY A 30 -12.43 10.77 14.70
N LEU A 31 -13.11 9.73 15.18
CA LEU A 31 -12.52 8.40 15.37
C LEU A 31 -12.21 7.71 14.02
N LEU A 32 -13.03 7.94 13.00
CA LEU A 32 -12.85 7.34 11.68
C LEU A 32 -11.83 8.07 10.81
N PHE A 33 -11.70 9.40 10.95
CA PHE A 33 -10.92 10.24 10.03
C PHE A 33 -9.90 11.16 10.69
N GLY A 34 -9.89 11.25 12.02
CA GLY A 34 -8.99 12.13 12.75
C GLY A 34 -7.51 11.77 12.56
N SER A 35 -7.18 10.47 12.57
CA SER A 35 -5.81 9.98 12.33
C SER A 35 -5.26 10.39 10.96
N GLU A 36 -6.07 10.24 9.92
CA GLU A 36 -5.71 10.53 8.53
C GLU A 36 -5.55 12.03 8.32
N LEU A 37 -6.45 12.84 8.90
CA LEU A 37 -6.34 14.29 8.85
C LEU A 37 -5.09 14.79 9.60
N LEU A 38 -4.80 14.21 10.77
CA LEU A 38 -3.59 14.52 11.53
C LEU A 38 -2.34 14.19 10.73
N ARG A 39 -2.27 13.01 10.10
CA ARG A 39 -1.18 12.61 9.21
C ARG A 39 -1.05 13.57 8.04
N LEU A 40 -2.15 13.91 7.36
CA LEU A 40 -2.14 14.84 6.23
C LEU A 40 -1.56 16.21 6.61
N VAL A 41 -1.98 16.78 7.75
CA VAL A 41 -1.50 18.11 8.19
C VAL A 41 -0.04 18.06 8.62
N THR A 42 0.38 16.99 9.31
CA THR A 42 1.75 16.88 9.79
C THR A 42 2.72 16.53 8.67
N ASP A 43 2.34 15.65 7.75
CA ASP A 43 3.09 15.34 6.51
C ASP A 43 3.19 16.58 5.62
N TRP A 44 2.14 17.40 5.51
CA TRP A 44 2.22 18.68 4.82
C TRP A 44 3.39 19.54 5.34
N PHE A 45 3.57 19.63 6.66
CA PHE A 45 4.69 20.38 7.22
C PHE A 45 6.05 19.76 6.87
N TRP A 46 6.15 18.43 6.82
CA TRP A 46 7.39 17.77 6.42
C TRP A 46 7.69 17.94 4.93
N PHE A 47 6.71 17.77 4.04
CA PHE A 47 6.90 18.05 2.62
C PHE A 47 7.24 19.53 2.36
N GLN A 48 6.71 20.45 3.17
CA GLN A 48 7.11 21.85 3.14
C GLN A 48 8.58 22.04 3.56
N ASP A 49 9.03 21.36 4.62
CA ASP A 49 10.41 21.42 5.11
C ASP A 49 11.42 20.80 4.12
N VAL A 50 11.06 19.69 3.47
CA VAL A 50 11.94 19.03 2.50
C VAL A 50 12.01 19.81 1.17
N GLY A 51 11.00 20.61 0.85
CA GLY A 51 10.90 21.39 -0.40
C GLY A 51 10.01 20.76 -1.47
N TYR A 52 9.29 19.68 -1.13
CA TYR A 52 8.43 18.92 -2.05
C TYR A 52 6.93 19.19 -1.84
N ARG A 53 6.57 20.39 -1.37
CA ARG A 53 5.17 20.80 -1.14
C ARG A 53 4.29 20.61 -2.37
N GLU A 54 4.81 20.91 -3.56
CA GLU A 54 4.05 20.74 -4.81
C GLU A 54 3.70 19.27 -5.08
N ILE A 55 4.64 18.35 -4.84
CA ILE A 55 4.43 16.90 -5.00
C ILE A 55 3.33 16.44 -4.03
N PHE A 56 3.37 16.91 -2.79
CA PHE A 56 2.33 16.60 -1.80
C PHE A 56 0.96 17.09 -2.24
N VAL A 57 0.85 18.35 -2.70
CA VAL A 57 -0.41 18.92 -3.18
C VAL A 57 -0.95 18.12 -4.36
N ARG A 58 -0.14 17.88 -5.39
CA ARG A 58 -0.54 17.12 -6.59
C ARG A 58 -1.01 15.72 -6.22
N THR A 59 -0.23 15.00 -5.41
CA THR A 59 -0.57 13.65 -4.95
C THR A 59 -1.87 13.64 -4.13
N THR A 60 -2.04 14.60 -3.23
CA THR A 60 -3.24 14.72 -2.40
C THR A 60 -4.48 15.06 -3.23
N LEU A 61 -4.36 15.96 -4.20
CA LEU A 61 -5.46 16.31 -5.11
C LEU A 61 -5.90 15.12 -5.96
N ILE A 62 -4.97 14.30 -6.45
CA ILE A 62 -5.29 13.08 -7.19
C ILE A 62 -6.01 12.07 -6.30
N LYS A 63 -5.48 11.81 -5.09
CA LYS A 63 -6.12 10.93 -4.10
C LYS A 63 -7.54 11.40 -3.76
N ALA A 64 -7.70 12.70 -3.50
CA ALA A 64 -8.99 13.31 -3.21
C ALA A 64 -9.94 13.24 -4.43
N GLY A 65 -9.44 13.48 -5.64
CA GLY A 65 -10.21 13.37 -6.88
C GLY A 65 -10.73 11.96 -7.12
N LEU A 66 -9.88 10.94 -6.95
CA LEU A 66 -10.30 9.53 -7.02
C LEU A 66 -11.32 9.18 -5.93
N MET A 67 -11.11 9.66 -4.70
CA MET A 67 -12.05 9.45 -3.60
C MET A 67 -13.42 10.04 -3.90
N VAL A 68 -13.47 11.31 -4.31
CA VAL A 68 -14.73 12.01 -4.62
C VAL A 68 -15.39 11.39 -5.84
N GLY A 69 -14.64 11.11 -6.91
CA GLY A 69 -15.16 10.50 -8.14
C GLY A 69 -15.75 9.11 -7.88
N ALA A 70 -15.04 8.26 -7.13
CA ALA A 70 -15.53 6.94 -6.77
C ALA A 70 -16.73 7.01 -5.80
N THR A 71 -16.69 7.90 -4.79
CA THR A 71 -17.83 8.12 -3.88
C THR A 71 -19.07 8.52 -4.66
N ALA A 72 -18.95 9.48 -5.58
CA ALA A 72 -20.06 9.95 -6.40
C ALA A 72 -20.59 8.84 -7.31
N LEU A 73 -19.71 8.10 -8.00
CA LEU A 73 -20.09 6.99 -8.86
C LEU A 73 -20.86 5.90 -8.07
N PHE A 74 -20.32 5.44 -6.95
CA PHE A 74 -20.95 4.40 -6.13
C PHE A 74 -22.26 4.89 -5.53
N PHE A 75 -22.31 6.14 -5.06
CA PHE A 75 -23.53 6.72 -4.53
C PHE A 75 -24.61 6.77 -5.60
N VAL A 76 -24.31 7.28 -6.78
CA VAL A 76 -25.28 7.36 -7.89
C VAL A 76 -25.74 5.96 -8.29
N VAL A 77 -24.83 5.00 -8.49
CA VAL A 77 -25.17 3.64 -8.92
C VAL A 77 -26.01 2.93 -7.87
N ILE A 78 -25.57 2.89 -6.61
CA ILE A 78 -26.29 2.16 -5.54
C ILE A 78 -27.60 2.87 -5.20
N TYR A 79 -27.58 4.19 -4.98
CA TYR A 79 -28.76 4.92 -4.54
C TYR A 79 -29.86 4.90 -5.61
N SER A 80 -29.52 5.14 -6.88
CA SER A 80 -30.51 5.07 -7.97
C SER A 80 -31.12 3.67 -8.08
N ASN A 81 -30.29 2.63 -7.97
CA ASN A 81 -30.74 1.24 -7.94
C ASN A 81 -31.70 0.94 -6.76
N LEU A 82 -31.38 1.39 -5.55
CA LEU A 82 -32.25 1.23 -4.39
C LEU A 82 -33.55 2.03 -4.54
N MET A 83 -33.51 3.20 -5.19
CA MET A 83 -34.71 3.99 -5.48
C MET A 83 -35.62 3.28 -6.49
N VAL A 84 -35.07 2.66 -7.54
CA VAL A 84 -35.84 1.83 -8.47
C VAL A 84 -36.51 0.67 -7.71
N ALA A 85 -35.78 0.01 -6.81
CA ALA A 85 -36.33 -1.06 -5.97
C ALA A 85 -37.49 -0.57 -5.07
N GLN A 86 -37.43 0.67 -4.56
CA GLN A 86 -38.51 1.26 -3.77
C GLN A 86 -39.73 1.72 -4.59
N GLN A 87 -39.52 2.23 -5.80
CA GLN A 87 -40.56 2.89 -6.60
C GLN A 87 -41.39 1.91 -7.45
N TRP A 88 -40.81 0.80 -7.91
CA TRP A 88 -41.50 -0.17 -8.78
C TRP A 88 -42.43 -1.11 -7.99
N LYS A 89 -43.31 -0.54 -7.15
CA LYS A 89 -44.38 -1.28 -6.46
C LYS A 89 -45.70 -1.12 -7.22
N PRO A 90 -46.48 -2.18 -7.44
CA PRO A 90 -47.92 -2.02 -7.70
C PRO A 90 -48.55 -1.25 -6.53
N ARG A 91 -49.51 -0.36 -6.82
CA ARG A 91 -50.22 0.44 -5.81
C ARG A 91 -50.79 -0.47 -4.69
N PRO A 92 -50.88 0.02 -3.44
CA PRO A 92 -51.35 -0.78 -2.32
C PRO A 92 -52.82 -1.13 -2.55
N HIS A 93 -53.06 -2.39 -2.84
CA HIS A 93 -54.35 -3.01 -2.66
C HIS A 93 -54.11 -4.05 -1.57
N LEU A 94 -54.81 -3.90 -0.45
CA LEU A 94 -54.95 -4.98 0.51
C LEU A 94 -55.52 -6.17 -0.25
N TYR A 95 -54.69 -7.15 -0.57
CA TYR A 95 -55.15 -8.45 -1.01
C TYR A 95 -54.83 -9.43 0.11
N LEU A 96 -55.87 -10.08 0.61
CA LEU A 96 -55.72 -11.35 1.31
C LEU A 96 -55.15 -12.32 0.27
N ASP A 97 -53.98 -12.88 0.55
CA ASP A 97 -53.57 -14.11 -0.14
C ASP A 97 -54.53 -15.24 0.27
N ASP A 98 -54.59 -16.32 -0.51
CA ASP A 98 -55.47 -17.47 -0.24
C ASP A 98 -55.25 -18.08 1.18
N GLU A 99 -54.13 -17.74 1.84
CA GLU A 99 -53.75 -18.16 3.20
C GLU A 99 -53.94 -17.10 4.32
N HIS A 100 -54.63 -15.98 4.10
CA HIS A 100 -54.93 -14.98 5.16
C HIS A 100 -53.70 -14.36 5.88
N GLN A 101 -52.56 -14.20 5.20
CA GLN A 101 -51.38 -13.58 5.82
C GLN A 101 -51.39 -12.05 5.74
N LEU A 102 -51.13 -11.39 6.88
CA LEU A 102 -51.17 -9.93 7.03
C LEU A 102 -49.86 -9.30 6.50
N ARG A 103 -49.90 -8.71 5.29
CA ARG A 103 -48.76 -7.94 4.75
C ARG A 103 -48.67 -6.57 5.42
N VAL A 104 -47.68 -6.39 6.30
CA VAL A 104 -47.39 -5.10 6.94
C VAL A 104 -46.84 -4.13 5.90
N THR A 105 -47.66 -3.19 5.45
CA THR A 105 -47.18 -2.09 4.62
C THR A 105 -46.61 -1.02 5.55
N LEU A 106 -45.32 -0.68 5.43
CA LEU A 106 -44.72 0.44 6.18
C LEU A 106 -45.59 1.71 6.05
N SER A 107 -45.90 2.35 7.17
CA SER A 107 -46.66 3.60 7.20
C SER A 107 -45.96 4.67 6.34
N ARG A 108 -46.68 5.71 5.90
CA ARG A 108 -46.09 6.82 5.11
C ARG A 108 -44.88 7.45 5.83
N ILE A 109 -44.93 7.48 7.16
CA ILE A 109 -43.85 7.94 8.04
C ILE A 109 -42.69 6.94 8.02
N GLY A 110 -42.96 5.64 8.19
CA GLY A 110 -41.94 4.57 8.12
C GLY A 110 -41.19 4.53 6.78
N ARG A 111 -41.88 4.74 5.66
CA ARG A 111 -41.24 4.83 4.33
C ARG A 111 -40.31 6.04 4.20
N ARG A 112 -40.72 7.20 4.71
CA ARG A 112 -39.87 8.40 4.69
C ARG A 112 -38.59 8.19 5.50
N TRP A 113 -38.69 7.57 6.67
CA TRP A 113 -37.52 7.21 7.48
C TRP A 113 -36.65 6.15 6.80
N LEU A 114 -37.24 5.14 6.15
CA LEU A 114 -36.48 4.15 5.38
C LEU A 114 -35.67 4.80 4.25
N SER A 115 -36.26 5.70 3.46
CA SER A 115 -35.53 6.40 2.40
C SER A 115 -34.40 7.29 2.94
N VAL A 116 -34.58 7.92 4.11
CA VAL A 116 -33.51 8.68 4.79
C VAL A 116 -32.41 7.74 5.28
N ILE A 117 -32.76 6.62 5.91
CA ILE A 117 -31.79 5.62 6.37
C ILE A 117 -30.99 5.06 5.20
N LEU A 118 -31.64 4.69 4.09
CA LEU A 118 -30.94 4.21 2.90
C LEU A 118 -30.05 5.27 2.28
N LEU A 119 -30.47 6.53 2.25
CA LEU A 119 -29.63 7.63 1.78
C LEU A 119 -28.36 7.75 2.65
N LEU A 120 -28.51 7.74 3.98
CA LEU A 120 -27.39 7.82 4.92
C LEU A 120 -26.47 6.60 4.81
N ILE A 121 -27.02 5.39 4.76
CA ILE A 121 -26.25 4.15 4.60
C ILE A 121 -25.53 4.14 3.26
N THR A 122 -26.20 4.50 2.17
CA THR A 122 -25.59 4.52 0.83
C THR A 122 -24.47 5.55 0.76
N LEU A 123 -24.68 6.74 1.34
CA LEU A 123 -23.64 7.77 1.42
C LEU A 123 -22.44 7.27 2.23
N MET A 124 -22.68 6.66 3.40
CA MET A 124 -21.63 6.13 4.25
C MET A 124 -20.84 5.00 3.57
N VAL A 125 -21.53 4.02 2.97
CA VAL A 125 -20.90 2.93 2.20
C VAL A 125 -20.12 3.48 1.02
N SER A 126 -20.69 4.43 0.26
CA SER A 126 -20.02 5.02 -0.90
C SER A 126 -18.79 5.84 -0.51
N LEU A 127 -18.82 6.51 0.64
CA LEU A 127 -17.67 7.26 1.17
C LEU A 127 -16.54 6.32 1.59
N THR A 128 -16.85 5.25 2.34
CA THR A 128 -15.88 4.22 2.74
C THR A 128 -15.24 3.57 1.52
N VAL A 129 -16.06 3.27 0.52
CA VAL A 129 -15.60 2.75 -0.76
C VAL A 129 -14.74 3.80 -1.46
N GLY A 130 -15.18 5.05 -1.64
CA GLY A 130 -14.36 6.10 -2.24
C GLY A 130 -12.99 6.30 -1.57
N MET A 131 -12.90 6.20 -0.25
CA MET A 131 -11.61 6.25 0.47
C MET A 131 -10.67 5.12 0.07
N GLY A 132 -11.18 3.90 -0.09
CA GLY A 132 -10.38 2.80 -0.63
C GLY A 132 -9.90 3.06 -2.06
N ALA A 133 -10.62 3.86 -2.85
CA ALA A 133 -10.24 4.15 -4.23
C ALA A 133 -9.02 5.08 -4.30
N ALA A 134 -8.82 5.92 -3.29
CA ALA A 134 -7.64 6.77 -3.18
C ALA A 134 -6.32 5.97 -3.13
N ASN A 135 -6.36 4.68 -2.73
CA ASN A 135 -5.18 3.81 -2.74
C ASN A 135 -4.70 3.49 -4.17
N GLY A 136 -5.57 3.57 -5.18
CA GLY A 136 -5.22 3.37 -6.59
C GLY A 136 -4.59 4.58 -7.28
N TRP A 137 -4.20 5.62 -6.52
CA TRP A 137 -3.62 6.85 -7.08
C TRP A 137 -2.36 6.63 -7.90
N TYR A 138 -1.52 5.68 -7.50
CA TYR A 138 -0.26 5.36 -8.19
C TYR A 138 -0.56 4.69 -9.54
N ASP A 139 -1.45 3.68 -9.55
CA ASP A 139 -1.91 3.03 -10.79
C ASP A 139 -2.57 4.03 -11.74
N TYR A 140 -3.36 4.98 -11.22
CA TYR A 140 -3.95 6.06 -12.02
C TYR A 140 -2.89 6.99 -12.64
N LEU A 141 -1.87 7.37 -11.88
CA LEU A 141 -0.78 8.21 -12.38
C LEU A 141 0.01 7.51 -13.49
N LEU A 142 0.32 6.23 -13.30
CA LEU A 142 0.97 5.41 -14.31
C LEU A 142 0.09 5.25 -15.56
N PHE A 143 -1.21 5.01 -15.38
CA PHE A 143 -2.17 4.87 -16.48
C PHE A 143 -2.33 6.16 -17.30
N THR A 144 -2.29 7.32 -16.65
CA THR A 144 -2.43 8.62 -17.32
C THR A 144 -1.12 9.12 -17.94
N ASN A 145 0.03 8.60 -17.51
CA ASN A 145 1.34 8.96 -18.03
C ASN A 145 2.13 7.71 -18.49
N PRO A 146 1.59 6.90 -19.42
CA PRO A 146 2.27 5.69 -19.86
C PRO A 146 3.45 6.02 -20.76
N VAL A 147 4.55 5.28 -20.62
CA VAL A 147 5.73 5.37 -21.48
C VAL A 147 5.92 4.04 -22.21
N ALA A 148 6.24 4.07 -23.50
CA ALA A 148 6.54 2.84 -24.24
C ALA A 148 7.92 2.31 -23.83
N PHE A 149 8.02 1.01 -23.59
CA PHE A 149 9.30 0.36 -23.33
C PHE A 149 10.06 0.06 -24.63
N GLY A 150 9.37 0.01 -25.77
CA GLY A 150 9.95 -0.29 -27.07
C GLY A 150 10.23 -1.79 -27.26
N LYS A 151 9.64 -2.64 -26.42
CA LYS A 151 9.79 -4.10 -26.46
C LYS A 151 8.43 -4.73 -26.23
N SER A 152 8.07 -5.68 -27.09
CA SER A 152 6.82 -6.42 -26.99
C SER A 152 6.97 -7.73 -26.23
N ASP A 153 5.90 -8.15 -25.57
CA ASP A 153 5.80 -9.47 -24.96
C ASP A 153 5.66 -10.57 -26.03
N ALA A 154 6.16 -11.77 -25.72
CA ALA A 154 6.22 -12.89 -26.66
C ALA A 154 4.86 -13.56 -26.93
N ILE A 155 3.83 -13.33 -26.10
CA ILE A 155 2.55 -14.04 -26.17
C ILE A 155 1.48 -13.22 -26.89
N PHE A 156 1.35 -11.94 -26.56
CA PHE A 156 0.34 -11.03 -27.09
C PHE A 156 0.89 -9.95 -28.03
N GLY A 157 2.22 -9.80 -28.12
CA GLY A 157 2.86 -8.79 -28.96
C GLY A 157 2.61 -7.35 -28.48
N ARG A 158 2.18 -7.16 -27.23
CA ARG A 158 1.92 -5.86 -26.61
C ARG A 158 3.20 -5.30 -26.03
N ASP A 159 3.38 -3.99 -26.11
CA ASP A 159 4.50 -3.31 -25.44
C ASP A 159 4.46 -3.60 -23.93
N VAL A 160 5.63 -3.88 -23.33
CA VAL A 160 5.76 -4.17 -21.89
C VAL A 160 5.16 -3.06 -21.03
N GLY A 161 5.19 -1.80 -21.49
CA GLY A 161 4.58 -0.65 -20.83
C GLY A 161 3.08 -0.80 -20.59
N PHE A 162 2.35 -1.58 -21.40
CA PHE A 162 0.94 -1.90 -21.14
C PHE A 162 0.76 -2.62 -19.79
N TYR A 163 1.64 -3.57 -19.47
CA TYR A 163 1.57 -4.40 -18.27
C TYR A 163 1.98 -3.64 -17.01
N VAL A 164 2.90 -2.68 -17.15
CA VAL A 164 3.40 -1.85 -16.04
C VAL A 164 2.46 -0.67 -15.77
N PHE A 165 1.95 -0.01 -16.82
CA PHE A 165 1.26 1.28 -16.68
C PHE A 165 -0.25 1.20 -16.86
N THR A 166 -0.74 0.38 -17.80
CA THR A 166 -2.15 0.40 -18.20
C THR A 166 -2.98 -0.66 -17.49
N TYR A 167 -2.51 -1.91 -17.52
CA TYR A 167 -3.21 -3.07 -17.02
C TYR A 167 -3.58 -2.98 -15.52
N PRO A 168 -2.69 -2.54 -14.60
CA PRO A 168 -3.02 -2.46 -13.17
C PRO A 168 -4.24 -1.58 -12.89
N PHE A 169 -4.36 -0.44 -13.59
CA PHE A 169 -5.50 0.46 -13.43
C PHE A 169 -6.80 -0.09 -14.03
N LEU A 170 -6.74 -0.79 -15.17
CA LEU A 170 -7.92 -1.47 -15.73
C LEU A 170 -8.40 -2.60 -14.81
N ALA A 171 -7.47 -3.38 -14.25
CA ALA A 171 -7.77 -4.41 -13.26
C ALA A 171 -8.36 -3.80 -11.98
N PHE A 172 -7.84 -2.65 -11.55
CA PHE A 172 -8.44 -1.84 -10.49
C PHE A 172 -9.89 -1.48 -10.83
N ILE A 173 -10.18 -0.80 -11.94
CA ILE A 173 -11.56 -0.43 -12.32
C ILE A 173 -12.50 -1.64 -12.32
N TYR A 174 -12.09 -2.76 -12.92
CA TYR A 174 -12.87 -3.99 -12.93
C TYR A 174 -13.25 -4.48 -11.51
N ARG A 175 -12.29 -4.55 -10.58
CA ARG A 175 -12.54 -4.94 -9.19
C ARG A 175 -13.59 -4.03 -8.54
N TRP A 176 -13.49 -2.73 -8.78
CA TRP A 176 -14.42 -1.75 -8.23
C TRP A 176 -15.82 -1.85 -8.83
N LEU A 177 -15.95 -2.05 -10.15
CA LEU A 177 -17.26 -2.24 -10.79
C LEU A 177 -17.98 -3.50 -10.29
N ILE A 178 -17.25 -4.60 -10.05
CA ILE A 178 -17.81 -5.82 -9.46
C ILE A 178 -18.34 -5.54 -8.05
N VAL A 179 -17.61 -4.79 -7.22
CA VAL A 179 -18.07 -4.40 -5.89
C VAL A 179 -19.31 -3.50 -5.98
N ALA A 180 -19.34 -2.53 -6.89
CA ALA A 180 -20.48 -1.63 -7.08
C ALA A 180 -21.77 -2.38 -7.44
N VAL A 181 -21.69 -3.30 -8.41
CA VAL A 181 -22.84 -4.11 -8.82
C VAL A 181 -23.21 -5.14 -7.76
N GLY A 182 -22.24 -5.73 -7.05
CA GLY A 182 -22.50 -6.62 -5.93
C GLY A 182 -23.28 -5.92 -4.81
N LEU A 183 -22.81 -4.76 -4.35
CA LEU A 183 -23.50 -3.95 -3.33
C LEU A 183 -24.90 -3.53 -3.80
N SER A 184 -25.05 -3.15 -5.07
CA SER A 184 -26.34 -2.81 -5.66
C SER A 184 -27.30 -4.00 -5.68
N PHE A 185 -26.81 -5.17 -6.10
CA PHE A 185 -27.59 -6.41 -6.16
C PHE A 185 -28.03 -6.86 -4.77
N PHE A 186 -27.12 -6.98 -3.81
CA PHE A 186 -27.46 -7.41 -2.46
C PHE A 186 -28.29 -6.36 -1.73
N GLY A 187 -28.05 -5.07 -1.93
CA GLY A 187 -28.90 -4.02 -1.39
C GLY A 187 -30.35 -4.11 -1.90
N ALA A 188 -30.54 -4.30 -3.21
CA ALA A 188 -31.87 -4.49 -3.80
C ALA A 188 -32.52 -5.80 -3.31
N LEU A 189 -31.76 -6.89 -3.24
CA LEU A 189 -32.22 -8.18 -2.72
C LEU A 189 -32.69 -8.08 -1.26
N SER A 190 -31.93 -7.39 -0.40
CA SER A 190 -32.30 -7.15 0.99
C SER A 190 -33.59 -6.35 1.11
N LEU A 191 -33.78 -5.33 0.26
CA LEU A 191 -35.04 -4.58 0.23
C LEU A 191 -36.22 -5.47 -0.16
N TYR A 192 -36.09 -6.28 -1.21
CA TYR A 192 -37.14 -7.21 -1.62
C TYR A 192 -37.44 -8.27 -0.56
N TRP A 193 -36.44 -8.69 0.21
CA TRP A 193 -36.64 -9.59 1.34
C TRP A 193 -37.40 -8.93 2.50
N VAL A 194 -37.01 -7.72 2.91
CA VAL A 194 -37.68 -6.94 3.96
C VAL A 194 -39.12 -6.61 3.56
N ASP A 195 -39.35 -6.28 2.28
CA ASP A 195 -40.67 -5.97 1.75
C ASP A 195 -41.54 -7.22 1.46
N LYS A 196 -41.05 -8.44 1.73
CA LYS A 196 -41.73 -9.72 1.44
C LYS A 196 -42.10 -9.91 -0.05
N ASP A 197 -41.37 -9.23 -0.94
CA ASP A 197 -41.38 -9.48 -2.38
C ASP A 197 -40.51 -10.70 -2.75
N LEU A 198 -39.61 -11.11 -1.85
CA LEU A 198 -38.95 -12.41 -1.81
C LEU A 198 -39.52 -13.19 -0.61
N ASP A 199 -40.23 -14.29 -0.88
CA ASP A 199 -40.78 -15.16 0.15
C ASP A 199 -40.50 -16.64 -0.13
N PHE A 200 -40.46 -17.42 0.95
CA PHE A 200 -40.19 -18.85 0.93
C PHE A 200 -41.46 -19.58 1.39
N VAL A 201 -42.35 -19.90 0.44
CA VAL A 201 -43.59 -20.64 0.73
C VAL A 201 -43.36 -22.12 0.37
N GLY A 202 -43.23 -22.97 1.38
CA GLY A 202 -42.83 -24.37 1.23
C GLY A 202 -41.39 -24.50 0.70
N ASN A 203 -41.17 -25.36 -0.32
CA ASN A 203 -39.85 -25.56 -0.95
C ASN A 203 -39.66 -24.73 -2.25
N ARG A 204 -40.42 -23.64 -2.44
CA ARG A 204 -40.37 -22.81 -3.65
C ARG A 204 -40.11 -21.35 -3.32
N VAL A 205 -39.11 -20.77 -3.99
CA VAL A 205 -38.80 -19.34 -3.92
C VAL A 205 -39.83 -18.55 -4.74
N ARG A 206 -40.62 -17.70 -4.10
CA ARG A 206 -41.55 -16.77 -4.77
C ARG A 206 -40.94 -15.38 -4.77
N LEU A 207 -40.66 -14.87 -5.97
CA LEU A 207 -40.18 -13.51 -6.19
C LEU A 207 -41.24 -12.69 -6.93
N ALA A 208 -41.48 -11.43 -6.59
CA ALA A 208 -42.43 -10.59 -7.33
C ALA A 208 -41.95 -10.29 -8.78
N PRO A 209 -42.84 -10.11 -9.78
CA PRO A 209 -42.44 -9.93 -11.18
C PRO A 209 -41.49 -8.75 -11.42
N HIS A 210 -41.69 -7.60 -10.76
CA HIS A 210 -40.80 -6.44 -10.86
C HIS A 210 -39.43 -6.72 -10.25
N ALA A 211 -39.39 -7.40 -9.10
CA ALA A 211 -38.16 -7.80 -8.43
C ALA A 211 -37.36 -8.81 -9.28
N ARG A 212 -38.03 -9.75 -9.96
CA ARG A 212 -37.38 -10.68 -10.91
C ARG A 212 -36.68 -9.94 -12.03
N VAL A 213 -37.37 -9.00 -12.67
CA VAL A 213 -36.81 -8.24 -13.79
C VAL A 213 -35.63 -7.41 -13.32
N HIS A 214 -35.78 -6.66 -12.21
CA HIS A 214 -34.73 -5.81 -11.70
C HIS A 214 -33.47 -6.59 -11.30
N LEU A 215 -33.61 -7.68 -10.52
CA LEU A 215 -32.48 -8.52 -10.14
C LEU A 215 -31.86 -9.23 -11.36
N SER A 216 -32.65 -9.59 -12.38
CA SER A 216 -32.10 -10.17 -13.62
C SER A 216 -31.26 -9.15 -14.40
N VAL A 217 -31.70 -7.90 -14.47
CA VAL A 217 -30.92 -6.82 -15.10
C VAL A 217 -29.61 -6.58 -14.35
N LEU A 218 -29.64 -6.53 -13.02
CA LEU A 218 -28.42 -6.37 -12.22
C LEU A 218 -27.45 -7.55 -12.40
N LEU A 219 -27.96 -8.79 -12.44
CA LEU A 219 -27.14 -9.96 -12.76
C LEU A 219 -26.58 -9.89 -14.19
N GLY A 220 -27.37 -9.43 -15.16
CA GLY A 220 -26.92 -9.24 -16.55
C GLY A 220 -25.79 -8.22 -16.66
N VAL A 221 -25.93 -7.06 -15.99
CA VAL A 221 -24.85 -6.05 -15.91
C VAL A 221 -23.62 -6.64 -15.22
N GLY A 222 -23.80 -7.39 -14.13
CA GLY A 222 -22.71 -8.09 -13.44
C GLY A 222 -21.98 -9.08 -14.35
N LEU A 223 -22.71 -9.82 -15.19
CA LEU A 223 -22.13 -10.74 -16.17
C LEU A 223 -21.40 -10.01 -17.31
N LEU A 224 -21.86 -8.85 -17.77
CA LEU A 224 -21.10 -8.04 -18.73
C LEU A 224 -19.78 -7.54 -18.13
N ILE A 225 -19.79 -7.08 -16.88
CA ILE A 225 -18.56 -6.69 -16.18
C ILE A 225 -17.65 -7.91 -16.00
N LYS A 226 -18.21 -9.09 -15.68
CA LYS A 226 -17.43 -10.34 -15.64
C LYS A 226 -16.86 -10.74 -17.00
N ALA A 227 -17.58 -10.54 -18.09
CA ALA A 227 -17.06 -10.75 -19.44
C ALA A 227 -15.83 -9.88 -19.70
N TRP A 228 -15.89 -8.59 -19.33
CA TRP A 228 -14.73 -7.70 -19.40
C TRP A 228 -13.60 -8.17 -18.48
N GLY A 229 -13.92 -8.67 -17.29
CA GLY A 229 -12.97 -9.30 -16.37
C GLY A 229 -12.25 -10.52 -16.96
N TYR A 230 -12.97 -11.43 -17.64
CA TYR A 230 -12.37 -12.56 -18.34
C TYR A 230 -11.49 -12.09 -19.50
N TRP A 231 -11.92 -11.06 -20.21
CA TRP A 231 -11.10 -10.45 -21.25
C TRP A 231 -9.81 -9.86 -20.68
N LEU A 232 -9.87 -9.13 -19.56
CA LEU A 232 -8.68 -8.58 -18.89
C LEU A 232 -7.79 -9.69 -18.30
N GLY A 233 -8.39 -10.75 -17.73
CA GLY A 233 -7.68 -11.86 -17.10
C GLY A 233 -6.74 -12.63 -18.04
N ARG A 234 -6.88 -12.46 -19.36
CA ARG A 234 -5.91 -12.99 -20.34
C ARG A 234 -4.51 -12.41 -20.13
N TYR A 235 -4.40 -11.16 -19.71
CA TYR A 235 -3.12 -10.48 -19.53
C TYR A 235 -2.49 -10.84 -18.17
N GLU A 236 -3.31 -11.25 -17.19
CA GLU A 236 -2.87 -11.67 -15.87
C GLU A 236 -1.95 -12.88 -15.92
N MET A 237 -2.11 -13.76 -16.90
CA MET A 237 -1.31 -14.98 -17.02
C MET A 237 0.19 -14.73 -17.24
N LEU A 238 0.58 -13.53 -17.69
CA LEU A 238 1.99 -13.14 -17.77
C LEU A 238 2.62 -12.81 -16.40
N PHE A 239 1.81 -12.71 -15.35
CA PHE A 239 2.26 -12.56 -13.97
C PHE A 239 2.20 -13.88 -13.19
N SER A 240 1.90 -15.01 -13.86
CA SER A 240 1.91 -16.33 -13.24
C SER A 240 3.29 -16.65 -12.65
N GLN A 241 3.30 -17.16 -11.42
CA GLN A 241 4.50 -17.63 -10.74
C GLN A 241 4.57 -19.15 -10.82
N HIS A 242 5.58 -19.69 -11.48
CA HIS A 242 5.89 -21.12 -11.51
C HIS A 242 7.12 -21.41 -10.66
N ARG A 243 7.39 -22.70 -10.40
CA ARG A 243 8.53 -23.13 -9.56
C ARG A 243 9.89 -22.66 -10.12
N LEU A 244 10.04 -22.58 -11.44
CA LEU A 244 11.32 -22.34 -12.11
C LEU A 244 11.39 -21.00 -12.86
N PHE A 245 10.26 -20.38 -13.15
CA PHE A 245 10.20 -19.17 -13.98
C PHE A 245 8.95 -18.33 -13.68
N PHE A 246 8.97 -17.08 -14.15
CA PHE A 246 7.83 -16.17 -14.12
C PHE A 246 7.29 -15.97 -15.55
N GLY A 247 5.97 -15.91 -15.70
CA GLY A 247 5.31 -15.75 -16.99
C GLY A 247 4.31 -16.85 -17.30
N ALA A 248 3.65 -16.78 -18.45
CA ALA A 248 2.65 -17.75 -18.86
C ALA A 248 3.30 -19.07 -19.31
N GLY A 249 2.94 -20.18 -18.67
CA GLY A 249 3.33 -21.53 -19.10
C GLY A 249 2.44 -22.15 -20.18
N TYR A 250 2.73 -23.40 -20.55
CA TYR A 250 1.99 -24.12 -21.60
C TYR A 250 0.49 -24.16 -21.36
N THR A 251 0.07 -24.54 -20.15
CA THR A 251 -1.34 -24.67 -19.78
C THR A 251 -2.05 -23.30 -19.78
N ASP A 252 -1.35 -22.24 -19.39
CA ASP A 252 -1.93 -20.89 -19.40
C ASP A 252 -2.25 -20.45 -20.85
N VAL A 253 -1.31 -20.63 -21.77
CA VAL A 253 -1.47 -20.18 -23.16
C VAL A 253 -2.42 -21.06 -23.96
N HIS A 254 -2.34 -22.39 -23.83
CA HIS A 254 -3.13 -23.30 -24.67
C HIS A 254 -4.50 -23.65 -24.08
N VAL A 255 -4.69 -23.52 -22.77
CA VAL A 255 -5.94 -23.92 -22.11
C VAL A 255 -6.61 -22.72 -21.48
N ARG A 256 -5.95 -22.03 -20.54
CA ARG A 256 -6.57 -20.95 -19.76
C ARG A 256 -6.99 -19.78 -20.65
N LEU A 257 -6.17 -19.40 -21.62
CA LEU A 257 -6.51 -18.35 -22.59
C LEU A 257 -7.77 -18.70 -23.39
N VAL A 258 -7.86 -19.94 -23.88
CA VAL A 258 -9.02 -20.42 -24.65
C VAL A 258 -10.27 -20.42 -23.76
N VAL A 259 -10.16 -20.93 -22.54
CA VAL A 259 -11.24 -20.91 -21.55
C VAL A 259 -11.72 -19.49 -21.27
N LEU A 260 -10.81 -18.54 -21.04
CA LEU A 260 -11.17 -17.14 -20.77
C LEU A 260 -11.89 -16.49 -21.96
N ASN A 261 -11.47 -16.78 -23.19
CA ASN A 261 -12.18 -16.32 -24.40
C ASN A 261 -13.59 -16.90 -24.48
N VAL A 262 -13.75 -18.20 -24.24
CA VAL A 262 -15.06 -18.87 -24.23
C VAL A 262 -15.95 -18.31 -23.12
N LEU A 263 -15.44 -18.16 -21.90
CA LEU A 263 -16.17 -17.58 -20.77
C LEU A 263 -16.57 -16.13 -21.01
N THR A 264 -15.76 -15.35 -21.74
CA THR A 264 -16.12 -14.00 -22.17
C THR A 264 -17.40 -14.03 -23.02
N VAL A 265 -17.44 -14.87 -24.05
CA VAL A 265 -18.60 -15.00 -24.94
C VAL A 265 -19.82 -15.54 -24.18
N ILE A 266 -19.64 -16.58 -23.37
CA ILE A 266 -20.72 -17.17 -22.56
C ILE A 266 -21.31 -16.13 -21.60
N ALA A 267 -20.47 -15.34 -20.93
CA ALA A 267 -20.95 -14.30 -20.01
C ALA A 267 -21.74 -13.19 -20.73
N VAL A 268 -21.31 -12.79 -21.95
CA VAL A 268 -22.09 -11.85 -22.78
C VAL A 268 -23.43 -12.45 -23.18
N VAL A 269 -23.47 -13.67 -23.70
CA VAL A 269 -24.72 -14.34 -24.08
C VAL A 269 -25.64 -14.52 -22.87
N ALA A 270 -25.10 -14.97 -21.74
CA ALA A 270 -25.84 -15.10 -20.50
C ALA A 270 -26.43 -13.77 -20.02
N ALA A 271 -25.68 -12.66 -20.14
CA ALA A 271 -26.19 -11.32 -19.84
C ALA A 271 -27.37 -10.93 -20.75
N LEU A 272 -27.26 -11.18 -22.06
CA LEU A 272 -28.33 -10.92 -23.02
C LEU A 272 -29.59 -11.74 -22.71
N VAL A 273 -29.44 -13.02 -22.33
CA VAL A 273 -30.54 -13.88 -21.91
C VAL A 273 -31.20 -13.36 -20.62
N LEU A 274 -30.41 -12.87 -19.66
CA LEU A 274 -30.93 -12.25 -18.45
C LEU A 274 -31.71 -10.95 -18.74
N PHE A 275 -31.26 -10.15 -19.71
CA PHE A 275 -32.02 -8.98 -20.17
C PHE A 275 -33.32 -9.41 -20.89
N ALA A 276 -33.32 -10.51 -21.64
CA ALA A 276 -34.54 -11.04 -22.23
C ALA A 276 -35.58 -11.46 -21.17
N ASN A 277 -35.16 -11.73 -19.93
CA ASN A 277 -36.07 -12.02 -18.82
C ASN A 277 -36.98 -10.83 -18.44
N ILE A 278 -36.73 -9.62 -18.96
CA ILE A 278 -37.67 -8.49 -18.90
C ILE A 278 -39.05 -8.89 -19.47
N TYR A 279 -39.07 -9.73 -20.52
CA TYR A 279 -40.29 -10.19 -21.18
C TYR A 279 -40.88 -11.46 -20.53
N PHE A 280 -40.05 -12.45 -20.18
CA PHE A 280 -40.50 -13.74 -19.66
C PHE A 280 -40.84 -13.75 -18.17
N ARG A 281 -40.24 -12.85 -17.37
CA ARG A 281 -40.54 -12.61 -15.94
C ARG A 281 -40.49 -13.87 -15.05
N GLY A 282 -39.66 -14.84 -15.40
CA GLY A 282 -39.50 -16.12 -14.69
C GLY A 282 -38.28 -16.13 -13.75
N VAL A 283 -38.31 -16.94 -12.68
CA VAL A 283 -37.13 -17.17 -11.80
C VAL A 283 -36.23 -18.29 -12.29
N ARG A 284 -36.76 -19.23 -13.09
CA ARG A 284 -36.01 -20.40 -13.59
C ARG A 284 -34.90 -19.99 -14.56
N LEU A 285 -35.17 -19.03 -15.45
CA LEU A 285 -34.21 -18.58 -16.45
C LEU A 285 -32.96 -17.96 -15.79
N PRO A 286 -33.05 -17.00 -14.86
CA PRO A 286 -31.85 -16.49 -14.18
C PRO A 286 -31.08 -17.54 -13.40
N LEU A 287 -31.77 -18.42 -12.67
CA LEU A 287 -31.13 -19.48 -11.89
C LEU A 287 -30.39 -20.49 -12.77
N THR A 288 -30.99 -20.89 -13.90
CA THR A 288 -30.36 -21.81 -14.85
C THR A 288 -29.17 -21.18 -15.55
N VAL A 289 -29.27 -19.93 -16.00
CA VAL A 289 -28.17 -19.20 -16.65
C VAL A 289 -26.99 -19.01 -15.69
N ILE A 290 -27.24 -18.54 -14.46
CA ILE A 290 -26.19 -18.35 -13.46
C ILE A 290 -25.60 -19.70 -13.03
N GLY A 291 -26.42 -20.72 -12.80
CA GLY A 291 -25.95 -22.06 -12.45
C GLY A 291 -25.08 -22.68 -13.55
N ALA A 292 -25.51 -22.59 -14.81
CA ALA A 292 -24.73 -23.06 -15.95
C ALA A 292 -23.41 -22.28 -16.09
N TRP A 293 -23.45 -20.95 -15.98
CA TRP A 293 -22.24 -20.12 -16.02
C TRP A 293 -21.26 -20.48 -14.90
N LEU A 294 -21.73 -20.68 -13.66
CA LEU A 294 -20.88 -21.09 -12.54
C LEU A 294 -20.22 -22.45 -12.78
N VAL A 295 -20.98 -23.44 -13.28
CA VAL A 295 -20.44 -24.76 -13.62
C VAL A 295 -19.38 -24.65 -14.71
N VAL A 296 -19.66 -23.94 -15.81
CA VAL A 296 -18.69 -23.76 -16.89
C VAL A 296 -17.46 -22.99 -16.43
N SER A 297 -17.64 -21.95 -15.59
CA SER A 297 -16.53 -21.19 -15.02
C SER A 297 -15.66 -22.03 -14.08
N PHE A 298 -16.25 -22.92 -13.28
CA PHE A 298 -15.51 -23.81 -12.39
C PHE A 298 -14.75 -24.89 -13.17
N VAL A 299 -15.44 -25.57 -14.09
CA VAL A 299 -14.85 -26.62 -14.93
C VAL A 299 -13.74 -26.03 -15.81
N GLY A 300 -14.03 -24.92 -16.50
CA GLY A 300 -13.08 -24.24 -17.35
C GLY A 300 -11.91 -23.64 -16.57
N GLY A 301 -12.17 -22.96 -15.45
CA GLY A 301 -11.17 -22.19 -14.74
C GLY A 301 -10.20 -23.01 -13.88
N ALA A 302 -10.67 -24.09 -13.24
CA ALA A 302 -9.86 -24.87 -12.31
C ALA A 302 -9.62 -26.30 -12.79
N MET A 303 -10.66 -26.97 -13.27
CA MET A 303 -10.59 -28.41 -13.56
C MET A 303 -9.82 -28.69 -14.85
N LEU A 304 -10.16 -28.03 -15.96
CA LEU A 304 -9.51 -28.26 -17.26
C LEU A 304 -8.01 -27.93 -17.26
N PRO A 305 -7.55 -26.76 -16.77
CA PRO A 305 -6.12 -26.47 -16.63
C PRO A 305 -5.41 -27.49 -15.76
N GLY A 306 -5.98 -27.85 -14.60
CA GLY A 306 -5.38 -28.83 -13.70
C GLY A 306 -5.24 -30.22 -14.33
N MET A 307 -6.21 -30.65 -15.14
CA MET A 307 -6.14 -31.90 -15.89
C MET A 307 -5.07 -31.87 -16.97
N VAL A 308 -5.02 -30.81 -17.79
CA VAL A 308 -4.00 -30.70 -18.85
C VAL A 308 -2.61 -30.60 -18.25
N GLN A 309 -2.45 -29.84 -17.15
CA GLN A 309 -1.20 -29.78 -16.43
C GLN A 309 -0.77 -31.18 -15.96
N LYS A 310 -1.65 -31.90 -15.25
CA LYS A 310 -1.31 -33.20 -14.66
C LYS A 310 -1.07 -34.30 -15.69
N PHE A 311 -1.86 -34.35 -16.75
CA PHE A 311 -1.88 -35.49 -17.68
C PHE A 311 -1.09 -35.26 -18.97
N ARG A 312 -0.85 -34.00 -19.38
CA ARG A 312 -0.12 -33.68 -20.62
C ARG A 312 1.20 -32.97 -20.34
N VAL A 313 1.19 -31.96 -19.49
CA VAL A 313 2.38 -31.12 -19.25
C VAL A 313 3.36 -31.81 -18.32
N THR A 314 2.95 -32.20 -17.11
CA THR A 314 3.86 -32.78 -16.11
C THR A 314 4.61 -34.02 -16.61
N PRO A 315 4.01 -34.95 -17.39
CA PRO A 315 4.77 -36.08 -17.95
C PRO A 315 5.82 -35.67 -19.00
N ASN A 316 5.58 -34.57 -19.73
CA ASN A 316 6.42 -34.07 -20.82
C ASN A 316 6.86 -32.62 -20.56
N GLU A 317 7.24 -32.31 -19.31
CA GLU A 317 7.38 -30.92 -18.84
C GLU A 317 8.47 -30.17 -19.62
N LEU A 318 9.56 -30.86 -19.98
CA LEU A 318 10.65 -30.27 -20.75
C LEU A 318 10.18 -29.75 -22.10
N GLU A 319 9.58 -30.60 -22.94
CA GLU A 319 9.13 -30.21 -24.28
C GLU A 319 7.98 -29.20 -24.25
N ALA A 320 7.04 -29.36 -23.32
CA ALA A 320 5.88 -28.48 -23.22
C ALA A 320 6.23 -27.08 -22.72
N GLU A 321 7.11 -26.96 -21.72
CA GLU A 321 7.43 -25.67 -21.08
C GLU A 321 8.67 -24.99 -21.67
N GLU A 322 9.54 -25.69 -22.41
CA GLU A 322 10.75 -25.12 -23.05
C GLU A 322 10.52 -23.77 -23.74
N PRO A 323 9.53 -23.59 -24.64
CA PRO A 323 9.34 -22.30 -25.32
C PRO A 323 8.96 -21.17 -24.35
N PHE A 324 8.21 -21.48 -23.29
CA PHE A 324 7.77 -20.49 -22.29
C PHE A 324 8.90 -20.11 -21.33
N ILE A 325 9.70 -21.10 -20.92
CA ILE A 325 10.91 -20.88 -20.14
C ILE A 325 11.90 -20.02 -20.93
N LYS A 326 12.09 -20.31 -22.23
CA LYS A 326 12.95 -19.51 -23.11
C LYS A 326 12.50 -18.05 -23.16
N ASN A 327 11.20 -17.80 -23.34
CA ASN A 327 10.65 -16.44 -23.30
C ASN A 327 10.94 -15.74 -21.97
N SER A 328 10.81 -16.44 -20.84
CA SER A 328 11.11 -15.91 -19.51
C SER A 328 12.60 -15.57 -19.34
N ILE A 329 13.49 -16.45 -19.81
CA ILE A 329 14.94 -16.23 -19.79
C ILE A 329 15.30 -15.00 -20.64
N GLU A 330 14.79 -14.90 -21.86
CA GLU A 330 15.04 -13.77 -22.75
C GLU A 330 14.54 -12.45 -22.14
N ALA A 331 13.29 -12.43 -21.66
CA ALA A 331 12.71 -11.26 -20.99
C ALA A 331 13.51 -10.84 -19.75
N THR A 332 13.95 -11.80 -18.93
CA THR A 332 14.77 -11.53 -17.73
C THR A 332 16.13 -10.97 -18.12
N ARG A 333 16.81 -11.60 -19.10
CA ARG A 333 18.12 -11.14 -19.58
C ARG A 333 18.03 -9.72 -20.13
N ASP A 334 16.95 -9.37 -20.82
CA ASP A 334 16.77 -8.02 -21.33
C ASP A 334 16.40 -7.02 -20.24
N ALA A 335 15.52 -7.37 -19.30
CA ALA A 335 15.13 -6.51 -18.18
C ALA A 335 16.33 -6.11 -17.31
N TYR A 336 17.23 -7.07 -17.04
CA TYR A 336 18.46 -6.84 -16.27
C TYR A 336 19.64 -6.39 -17.13
N ASN A 337 19.44 -6.12 -18.43
CA ASN A 337 20.51 -5.77 -19.40
C ASN A 337 21.67 -6.79 -19.46
N LEU A 338 21.41 -8.06 -19.14
CA LEU A 338 22.41 -9.13 -19.19
C LEU A 338 22.85 -9.48 -20.62
N THR A 339 22.06 -9.10 -21.63
CA THR A 339 22.44 -9.21 -23.04
C THR A 339 23.57 -8.26 -23.45
N LYS A 340 23.84 -7.22 -22.65
CA LYS A 340 24.97 -6.30 -22.85
C LYS A 340 26.27 -6.77 -22.17
N ILE A 341 26.23 -7.91 -21.47
CA ILE A 341 27.39 -8.47 -20.79
C ILE A 341 28.19 -9.30 -21.78
N HIS A 342 29.46 -8.93 -21.98
CA HIS A 342 30.40 -9.69 -22.80
C HIS A 342 31.34 -10.50 -21.90
N PRO A 343 31.16 -11.82 -21.79
CA PRO A 343 32.08 -12.65 -21.04
C PRO A 343 33.46 -12.59 -21.70
N ARG A 344 34.48 -12.28 -20.90
CA ARG A 344 35.89 -12.35 -21.31
C ARG A 344 36.57 -13.44 -20.53
N SER A 345 36.87 -14.54 -21.20
CA SER A 345 37.75 -15.56 -20.66
C SER A 345 39.17 -14.99 -20.60
N PHE A 346 39.80 -15.04 -19.43
CA PHE A 346 41.22 -14.77 -19.27
C PHE A 346 41.88 -16.02 -18.70
N SER A 347 43.04 -16.40 -19.22
CA SER A 347 43.81 -17.50 -18.63
C SER A 347 44.59 -16.96 -17.43
N ALA A 348 44.44 -17.59 -16.27
CA ALA A 348 45.27 -17.30 -15.09
C ALA A 348 46.69 -17.88 -15.25
N SER A 349 47.24 -17.90 -16.47
CA SER A 349 48.49 -18.58 -16.83
C SER A 349 49.70 -17.64 -16.90
N GLY A 350 49.61 -16.46 -16.28
CA GLY A 350 50.72 -15.51 -16.20
C GLY A 350 51.66 -15.83 -15.04
N ARG A 351 52.97 -15.70 -15.26
CA ARG A 351 53.96 -15.68 -14.18
C ARG A 351 53.94 -14.27 -13.59
N LEU A 352 53.34 -14.08 -12.42
CA LEU A 352 53.25 -12.78 -11.75
C LEU A 352 54.67 -12.33 -11.34
N SER A 353 55.17 -11.24 -11.93
CA SER A 353 56.44 -10.64 -11.53
C SER A 353 56.23 -9.49 -10.53
N MET A 354 57.26 -9.15 -9.75
CA MET A 354 57.17 -8.02 -8.82
C MET A 354 56.93 -6.69 -9.56
N ALA A 355 57.53 -6.52 -10.75
CA ALA A 355 57.29 -5.36 -11.60
C ALA A 355 55.82 -5.21 -12.03
N ASP A 356 55.09 -6.33 -12.20
CA ASP A 356 53.66 -6.28 -12.51
C ASP A 356 52.82 -5.79 -11.32
N ILE A 357 53.18 -6.23 -10.11
CA ILE A 357 52.54 -5.80 -8.85
C ILE A 357 52.77 -4.31 -8.63
N GLU A 358 54.01 -3.84 -8.80
CA GLU A 358 54.37 -2.42 -8.64
C GLU A 358 53.64 -1.53 -9.65
N ARG A 359 53.58 -1.95 -10.92
CA ARG A 359 52.86 -1.22 -11.98
C ARG A 359 51.35 -1.21 -11.77
N LYS A 360 50.78 -2.19 -11.05
CA LYS A 360 49.34 -2.33 -10.79
C LYS A 360 49.00 -2.22 -9.30
N SER A 361 49.78 -1.45 -8.56
CA SER A 361 49.65 -1.28 -7.10
C SER A 361 48.25 -0.86 -6.66
N ASP A 362 47.57 -0.01 -7.42
CA ASP A 362 46.19 0.43 -7.14
C ASP A 362 45.17 -0.73 -7.18
N MET A 363 45.37 -1.69 -8.08
CA MET A 363 44.52 -2.88 -8.18
C MET A 363 44.75 -3.80 -6.98
N VAL A 364 46.01 -4.01 -6.60
CA VAL A 364 46.38 -4.82 -5.44
C VAL A 364 45.83 -4.20 -4.16
N ARG A 365 45.93 -2.88 -4.01
CA ARG A 365 45.35 -2.09 -2.91
C ARG A 365 43.81 -2.05 -2.90
N SER A 366 43.15 -2.65 -3.88
CA SER A 366 41.69 -2.73 -3.96
C SER A 366 41.16 -4.17 -3.80
N ILE A 367 42.04 -5.14 -3.55
CA ILE A 367 41.64 -6.53 -3.30
C ILE A 367 40.96 -6.58 -1.92
N ARG A 368 39.68 -6.89 -1.90
CA ARG A 368 38.90 -6.93 -0.66
C ARG A 368 39.19 -8.21 0.12
N LEU A 369 39.77 -8.06 1.30
CA LEU A 369 39.98 -9.12 2.29
C LEU A 369 38.80 -9.25 3.26
N TRP A 370 38.11 -8.15 3.54
CA TRP A 370 37.02 -8.13 4.53
C TRP A 370 35.70 -8.63 3.96
N ASP A 371 35.08 -9.57 4.69
CA ASP A 371 33.64 -9.81 4.59
C ASP A 371 32.87 -8.85 5.51
N TYR A 372 31.65 -8.50 5.11
CA TYR A 372 30.84 -7.50 5.80
C TYR A 372 30.53 -7.87 7.26
N GLY A 373 30.18 -9.13 7.53
CA GLY A 373 29.80 -9.57 8.89
C GLY A 373 30.95 -9.44 9.90
N PRO A 374 32.08 -10.12 9.66
CA PRO A 374 33.26 -10.06 10.54
C PRO A 374 33.80 -8.64 10.72
N LEU A 375 33.77 -7.80 9.67
CA LEU A 375 34.20 -6.41 9.77
C LEU A 375 33.33 -5.61 10.74
N LEU A 376 32.00 -5.77 10.66
CA LEU A 376 31.07 -5.10 11.55
C LEU A 376 31.22 -5.56 13.00
N ASP A 377 31.44 -6.85 13.22
CA ASP A 377 31.70 -7.38 14.57
C ASP A 377 33.01 -6.82 15.15
N ALA A 378 34.05 -6.74 14.32
CA ALA A 378 35.29 -6.08 14.71
C ALA A 378 35.05 -4.61 15.06
N TYR A 379 34.37 -3.83 14.21
CA TYR A 379 34.04 -2.43 14.51
C TYR A 379 33.26 -2.27 15.82
N ARG A 380 32.26 -3.12 16.07
CA ARG A 380 31.52 -3.10 17.34
C ARG A 380 32.41 -3.45 18.52
N GLN A 381 33.38 -4.35 18.34
CA GLN A 381 34.30 -4.71 19.42
C GLN A 381 35.30 -3.58 19.74
N ILE A 382 35.86 -2.94 18.72
CA ILE A 382 37.00 -2.02 18.90
C ILE A 382 36.64 -0.53 18.85
N GLN A 383 35.43 -0.18 18.40
CA GLN A 383 35.03 1.22 18.17
C GLN A 383 33.69 1.61 18.81
N THR A 384 32.94 0.65 19.36
CA THR A 384 31.78 0.95 20.22
C THR A 384 32.26 1.20 21.65
N ILE A 385 32.60 2.45 21.96
CA ILE A 385 33.00 2.86 23.32
C ILE A 385 31.83 2.76 24.33
N ARG A 386 30.59 2.79 23.84
CA ARG A 386 29.34 2.76 24.62
C ARG A 386 28.30 1.89 23.91
N THR A 387 27.58 1.07 24.66
CA THR A 387 26.64 0.05 24.12
C THR A 387 25.55 0.61 23.19
N TYR A 388 25.15 1.87 23.38
CA TYR A 388 24.14 2.52 22.53
C TYR A 388 24.68 2.98 21.17
N TYR A 389 25.98 2.91 20.91
CA TYR A 389 26.53 3.15 19.59
C TYR A 389 26.74 1.84 18.85
N THR A 390 26.32 1.75 17.60
CA THR A 390 26.48 0.53 16.82
C THR A 390 26.70 0.83 15.35
N PHE A 391 27.14 -0.20 14.64
CA PHE A 391 27.36 -0.18 13.21
C PHE A 391 26.35 -1.14 12.59
N LYS A 392 25.39 -0.61 11.82
CA LYS A 392 24.31 -1.40 11.24
C LYS A 392 24.73 -2.07 9.92
N GLY A 393 25.33 -1.29 9.03
CA GLY A 393 25.85 -1.71 7.73
C GLY A 393 27.26 -1.22 7.48
N ALA A 394 27.97 -1.89 6.57
CA ALA A 394 29.27 -1.45 6.06
C ALA A 394 29.21 -1.46 4.54
N ASP A 395 29.61 -0.35 3.93
CA ASP A 395 29.62 -0.18 2.49
C ASP A 395 31.05 -0.06 1.98
N VAL A 396 31.26 -0.41 0.72
CA VAL A 396 32.56 -0.35 0.09
C VAL A 396 32.56 0.76 -0.95
N ASP A 397 33.44 1.74 -0.77
CA ASP A 397 33.54 2.89 -1.66
C ASP A 397 35.02 3.23 -1.93
N ARG A 398 35.28 4.21 -2.80
CA ARG A 398 36.62 4.62 -3.23
C ARG A 398 36.89 6.08 -2.88
N TYR A 399 38.01 6.30 -2.19
CA TYR A 399 38.47 7.63 -1.82
C TYR A 399 39.88 7.90 -2.34
N ARG A 400 40.21 9.17 -2.53
CA ARG A 400 41.53 9.63 -2.96
C ARG A 400 42.38 9.95 -1.73
N PHE A 401 43.56 9.35 -1.69
CA PHE A 401 44.61 9.59 -0.70
C PHE A 401 45.87 10.13 -1.41
N ALA A 402 46.89 10.53 -0.65
CA ALA A 402 48.14 11.05 -1.20
C ALA A 402 48.85 10.10 -2.19
N ASP A 403 48.66 8.78 -2.01
CA ASP A 403 49.31 7.71 -2.80
C ASP A 403 48.41 7.11 -3.89
N GLY A 404 47.21 7.67 -4.13
CA GLY A 404 46.29 7.23 -5.17
C GLY A 404 44.84 7.03 -4.70
N VAL A 405 44.02 6.44 -5.56
CA VAL A 405 42.65 6.05 -5.23
C VAL A 405 42.67 4.68 -4.56
N ARG A 406 42.02 4.55 -3.41
CA ARG A 406 41.92 3.28 -2.68
C ARG A 406 40.47 2.93 -2.40
N GLN A 407 40.21 1.63 -2.36
CA GLN A 407 38.93 1.10 -1.93
C GLN A 407 38.94 0.93 -0.41
N VAL A 408 37.89 1.39 0.25
CA VAL A 408 37.76 1.37 1.71
C VAL A 408 36.37 0.85 2.09
N ALA A 409 36.28 0.25 3.26
CA ALA A 409 35.02 -0.10 3.89
C ALA A 409 34.65 0.99 4.89
N VAL A 410 33.45 1.56 4.74
CA VAL A 410 32.93 2.66 5.54
C VAL A 410 31.70 2.17 6.30
N SER A 411 31.61 2.51 7.57
CA SER A 411 30.44 2.20 8.39
C SER A 411 30.12 3.35 9.31
N VAL A 412 28.87 3.80 9.30
CA VAL A 412 28.40 4.92 10.10
C VAL A 412 28.08 4.45 11.50
N ARG A 413 28.50 5.22 12.51
CA ARG A 413 28.25 4.90 13.91
C ARG A 413 26.92 5.49 14.33
N GLU A 414 25.88 4.67 14.28
CA GLU A 414 24.51 5.05 14.62
C GLU A 414 24.19 4.85 16.10
N LEU A 415 23.19 5.61 16.57
CA LEU A 415 22.70 5.55 17.94
C LEU A 415 21.48 4.62 18.01
N ASP A 416 21.60 3.52 18.75
CA ASP A 416 20.46 2.69 19.14
C ASP A 416 19.89 3.17 20.47
N VAL A 417 18.78 3.87 20.38
CA VAL A 417 18.09 4.48 21.52
C VAL A 417 17.54 3.45 22.49
N ASN A 418 17.39 2.18 22.09
CA ASN A 418 16.91 1.13 22.98
C ASN A 418 18.04 0.51 23.84
N GLN A 419 19.29 0.89 23.59
CA GLN A 419 20.48 0.39 24.30
C GLN A 419 21.11 1.43 25.25
N LEU A 420 20.33 2.43 25.69
CA LEU A 420 20.77 3.49 26.60
C LEU A 420 20.87 3.06 28.08
N GLY A 421 20.62 1.78 28.40
CA GLY A 421 20.86 1.22 29.74
C GLY A 421 19.89 1.74 30.81
N GLY A 422 18.60 1.84 30.49
CA GLY A 422 17.53 2.33 31.34
C GLY A 422 17.20 3.81 31.09
N ALA A 423 18.16 4.59 30.60
CA ALA A 423 17.97 6.01 30.30
C ALA A 423 16.95 6.25 29.17
N GLU A 424 16.72 5.28 28.30
CA GLU A 424 15.72 5.30 27.22
C GLU A 424 14.27 5.42 27.71
N SER A 425 14.02 5.09 28.98
CA SER A 425 12.69 5.22 29.59
C SER A 425 12.31 6.70 29.85
N SER A 426 13.29 7.60 29.91
CA SER A 426 13.05 9.03 30.04
C SER A 426 12.77 9.66 28.68
N TRP A 427 11.61 10.33 28.57
CA TRP A 427 11.22 11.06 27.36
C TRP A 427 12.27 12.11 26.96
N ILE A 428 12.83 12.83 27.94
CA ILE A 428 13.87 13.84 27.71
C ILE A 428 15.13 13.19 27.13
N ASN A 429 15.56 12.06 27.67
CA ASN A 429 16.73 11.36 27.16
C ASN A 429 16.50 10.87 25.72
N ARG A 430 15.35 10.24 25.48
CA ARG A 430 15.00 9.62 24.18
C ARG A 430 14.80 10.65 23.05
N HIS A 431 14.27 11.82 23.37
CA HIS A 431 13.82 12.77 22.35
C HIS A 431 14.58 14.09 22.33
N LEU A 432 15.25 14.50 23.41
CA LEU A 432 15.94 15.80 23.51
C LEU A 432 17.46 15.69 23.68
N ILE A 433 17.96 14.64 24.36
CA ILE A 433 19.38 14.50 24.67
C ILE A 433 20.06 13.56 23.67
N TYR A 434 19.62 12.30 23.56
CA TYR A 434 20.20 11.29 22.68
C TYR A 434 19.51 11.34 21.32
N THR A 435 19.87 12.32 20.51
CA THR A 435 19.16 12.64 19.25
C THR A 435 19.83 12.08 18.00
N HIS A 436 21.14 11.80 18.02
CA HIS A 436 21.91 11.46 16.82
C HIS A 436 22.99 10.40 17.09
N GLY A 437 23.38 9.69 16.03
CA GLY A 437 24.62 8.91 15.96
C GLY A 437 25.84 9.82 15.83
N TYR A 438 27.06 9.30 15.95
CA TYR A 438 28.25 10.15 15.95
C TYR A 438 29.48 9.49 15.32
N GLY A 439 29.88 10.02 14.16
CA GLY A 439 31.08 9.63 13.44
C GLY A 439 30.92 8.36 12.61
N LEU A 440 32.03 7.90 12.08
CA LEU A 440 32.09 6.71 11.23
C LEU A 440 33.43 6.00 11.43
N CYS A 441 33.46 4.72 11.07
CA CYS A 441 34.69 3.95 10.97
C CYS A 441 35.01 3.69 9.50
N MET A 442 36.28 3.83 9.16
CA MET A 442 36.78 3.57 7.81
C MET A 442 38.02 2.70 7.89
N SER A 443 38.06 1.64 7.08
CA SER A 443 39.20 0.73 6.99
C SER A 443 39.58 0.49 5.54
N PRO A 444 40.88 0.29 5.22
CA PRO A 444 41.27 -0.17 3.90
C PRO A 444 40.72 -1.60 3.68
N VAL A 445 40.31 -1.91 2.46
CA VAL A 445 39.76 -3.23 2.19
C VAL A 445 40.82 -4.32 2.06
N ASP A 446 42.08 -3.94 1.82
CA ASP A 446 43.19 -4.80 1.43
C ASP A 446 44.17 -5.15 2.56
N ARG A 447 43.94 -4.66 3.79
CA ARG A 447 44.88 -4.81 4.91
C ARG A 447 44.18 -5.12 6.22
N ALA A 448 44.93 -5.79 7.08
CA ALA A 448 44.60 -6.02 8.48
C ALA A 448 45.72 -5.50 9.36
N ALA A 449 45.34 -4.98 10.53
CA ALA A 449 46.26 -4.65 11.59
C ALA A 449 46.81 -5.93 12.24
N GLU A 450 47.83 -5.77 13.07
CA GLU A 450 48.40 -6.85 13.87
C GLU A 450 47.30 -7.47 14.77
N GLY A 451 47.23 -8.80 14.79
CA GLY A 451 46.15 -9.54 15.49
C GLY A 451 44.89 -9.80 14.67
N GLY A 452 44.85 -9.43 13.37
CA GLY A 452 43.76 -9.80 12.46
C GLY A 452 42.53 -8.91 12.53
N LEU A 453 42.61 -7.78 13.24
CA LEU A 453 41.60 -6.73 13.28
C LEU A 453 41.74 -5.80 12.07
N PRO A 454 40.69 -5.06 11.68
CA PRO A 454 40.79 -4.06 10.62
C PRO A 454 41.71 -2.91 11.02
N GLU A 455 42.56 -2.50 10.08
CA GLU A 455 43.31 -1.25 10.20
C GLU A 455 42.32 -0.08 10.06
N LEU A 456 42.31 0.86 11.00
CA LEU A 456 41.36 1.98 10.97
C LEU A 456 42.02 3.26 10.46
N ILE A 457 41.44 3.83 9.40
CA ILE A 457 41.78 5.15 8.84
C ILE A 457 41.03 6.26 9.58
N ILE A 458 39.72 6.07 9.80
CA ILE A 458 38.87 6.96 10.59
C ILE A 458 38.37 6.18 11.80
N LYS A 459 38.57 6.74 13.00
CA LYS A 459 38.31 6.05 14.28
C LYS A 459 38.09 6.99 15.46
N ASP A 460 37.63 6.41 16.55
CA ASP A 460 37.53 6.96 17.91
C ASP A 460 36.47 8.07 18.06
N PHE A 461 36.53 8.75 19.21
CA PHE A 461 35.68 9.87 19.62
C PHE A 461 36.56 11.01 20.16
N PRO A 462 36.50 12.23 19.58
CA PRO A 462 35.90 12.52 18.29
C PRO A 462 36.61 11.78 17.13
N PRO A 463 35.96 11.58 15.97
CA PRO A 463 36.58 10.91 14.83
C PRO A 463 37.91 11.56 14.43
N GLN A 464 38.99 10.80 14.54
CA GLN A 464 40.29 11.18 13.99
C GLN A 464 40.24 10.95 12.49
N THR A 465 40.59 11.97 11.71
CA THR A 465 40.60 11.90 10.26
C THR A 465 41.96 12.26 9.69
N PRO A 466 42.37 11.62 8.58
CA PRO A 466 43.57 12.04 7.87
C PRO A 466 43.33 13.38 7.16
N PRO A 467 44.38 14.19 6.90
CA PRO A 467 44.25 15.51 6.27
C PRO A 467 43.49 15.51 4.95
N GLU A 468 43.55 14.42 4.19
CA GLU A 468 42.89 14.25 2.90
C GLU A 468 41.37 14.07 3.01
N LEU A 469 40.85 13.66 4.18
CA LEU A 469 39.45 13.33 4.41
C LEU A 469 38.89 14.10 5.62
N SER A 470 38.73 15.41 5.48
CA SER A 470 38.22 16.25 6.56
C SER A 470 36.75 15.92 6.90
N LEU A 471 36.47 15.45 8.12
CA LEU A 471 35.11 15.30 8.65
C LEU A 471 34.79 16.51 9.54
N THR A 472 34.01 17.45 9.00
CA THR A 472 33.65 18.70 9.71
C THR A 472 32.46 18.53 10.65
N ARG A 473 31.48 17.70 10.30
CA ARG A 473 30.28 17.43 11.10
C ARG A 473 30.01 15.93 11.21
N PRO A 474 30.41 15.28 12.32
CA PRO A 474 30.25 13.85 12.53
C PRO A 474 28.83 13.42 12.96
N GLN A 475 27.93 14.34 13.29
CA GLN A 475 26.60 14.01 13.82
C GLN A 475 25.68 13.38 12.76
N ILE A 476 25.03 12.26 13.11
CA ILE A 476 24.15 11.50 12.23
C ILE A 476 22.70 11.57 12.74
N TYR A 477 21.94 12.51 12.19
CA TYR A 477 20.53 12.68 12.54
C TYR A 477 19.59 11.80 11.72
N TYR A 478 20.04 11.21 10.63
CA TYR A 478 19.27 10.36 9.72
C TYR A 478 20.10 9.11 9.42
N GLY A 479 19.53 7.94 9.58
CA GLY A 479 20.25 6.66 9.52
C GLY A 479 19.33 5.45 9.61
N GLU A 480 19.88 4.27 9.37
CA GLU A 480 19.14 3.00 9.26
C GLU A 480 18.48 2.54 10.58
N LEU A 481 18.93 3.08 11.72
CA LEU A 481 18.37 2.79 13.06
C LEU A 481 17.49 3.92 13.61
N THR A 482 17.31 5.01 12.86
CA THR A 482 16.61 6.21 13.34
C THR A 482 15.09 6.15 13.15
N ASP A 483 14.44 5.22 13.85
CA ASP A 483 12.99 4.96 13.74
C ASP A 483 12.12 5.84 14.65
N ASN A 484 12.74 6.58 15.57
CA ASN A 484 12.06 7.48 16.50
C ASN A 484 12.14 8.94 16.05
N TYR A 485 11.10 9.70 16.41
CA TYR A 485 11.19 11.15 16.32
C TYR A 485 12.15 11.71 17.38
N VAL A 486 12.80 12.83 17.07
CA VAL A 486 13.59 13.62 18.02
C VAL A 486 13.24 15.10 17.87
N ILE A 487 13.46 15.86 18.93
CA ILE A 487 13.23 17.30 18.94
C ILE A 487 14.55 17.99 19.23
N VAL A 488 15.00 18.76 18.25
CA VAL A 488 16.24 19.52 18.29
C VAL A 488 15.96 20.98 18.62
N ASN A 489 17.00 21.73 19.00
CA ASN A 489 16.89 23.12 19.43
C ASN A 489 15.92 23.31 20.60
N SER A 490 15.98 22.39 21.57
CA SER A 490 15.33 22.52 22.87
C SER A 490 16.20 23.34 23.84
N THR A 491 15.69 23.61 25.05
CA THR A 491 16.51 24.21 26.11
C THR A 491 17.68 23.32 26.50
N GLU A 492 17.46 22.00 26.49
CA GLU A 492 18.49 20.99 26.74
C GLU A 492 19.48 20.94 25.59
N LYS A 493 20.76 20.74 25.91
CA LYS A 493 21.78 20.45 24.92
C LYS A 493 21.75 18.97 24.58
N GLU A 494 22.03 18.67 23.31
CA GLU A 494 22.08 17.30 22.81
C GLU A 494 23.40 16.67 23.26
N PHE A 495 23.35 15.38 23.59
CA PHE A 495 24.57 14.60 23.82
C PHE A 495 25.30 14.39 22.49
N ASP A 496 26.60 14.67 22.47
CA ASP A 496 27.43 14.57 21.26
C ASP A 496 28.29 13.29 21.35
N TYR A 497 29.25 13.25 22.27
CA TYR A 497 30.09 12.07 22.49
C TYR A 497 30.67 12.00 23.91
N PRO A 498 31.08 10.80 24.36
CA PRO A 498 31.78 10.65 25.63
C PRO A 498 33.25 11.07 25.49
N ALA A 499 33.74 11.92 26.39
CA ALA A 499 35.13 12.37 26.48
C ALA A 499 35.68 12.03 27.88
N GLY A 500 36.17 10.80 28.04
CA GLY A 500 36.59 10.26 29.34
C GLY A 500 35.37 10.12 30.28
N ASP A 501 35.44 10.81 31.43
CA ASP A 501 34.35 10.85 32.42
C ASP A 501 33.33 11.98 32.15
N GLN A 502 33.57 12.81 31.14
CA GLN A 502 32.67 13.92 30.77
C GLN A 502 31.88 13.60 29.50
N ASN A 503 30.69 14.17 29.39
CA ASN A 503 29.87 14.10 28.19
C ASN A 503 29.95 15.43 27.46
N MET A 504 30.40 15.39 26.21
CA MET A 504 30.36 16.56 25.33
C MET A 504 28.94 16.75 24.82
N THR A 505 28.57 18.00 24.60
CA THR A 505 27.22 18.38 24.20
C THR A 505 27.27 19.31 23.01
N THR A 506 26.24 19.23 22.17
CA THR A 506 26.12 20.02 20.95
C THR A 506 24.71 20.62 20.83
N ARG A 507 24.51 21.43 19.80
CA ARG A 507 23.20 21.89 19.34
C ARG A 507 23.07 21.61 17.86
N TYR A 508 21.87 21.25 17.43
CA TYR A 508 21.58 21.04 16.02
C TYR A 508 21.82 22.29 15.17
N GLU A 509 22.77 22.18 14.24
CA GLU A 509 23.12 23.23 13.27
C GLU A 509 22.60 22.92 11.85
N GLY A 510 21.70 21.94 11.71
CA GLY A 510 21.06 21.64 10.43
C GLY A 510 19.91 22.60 10.11
N ASP A 511 19.52 22.63 8.85
CA ASP A 511 18.45 23.47 8.32
C ASP A 511 17.08 22.78 8.28
N ARG A 512 17.05 21.45 8.43
CA ARG A 512 15.86 20.61 8.36
C ARG A 512 15.12 20.51 9.69
N GLY A 513 13.89 20.04 9.60
CA GLY A 513 13.02 19.77 10.73
C GLY A 513 11.86 20.73 10.85
N VAL A 514 10.69 20.15 11.13
CA VAL A 514 9.45 20.90 11.23
C VAL A 514 9.45 21.72 12.52
N ALA A 515 9.35 23.04 12.42
CA ALA A 515 9.25 23.88 13.62
C ALA A 515 8.00 23.53 14.44
N ILE A 516 8.15 23.32 15.74
CA ILE A 516 7.05 22.97 16.68
C ILE A 516 6.85 24.03 17.78
N GLY A 517 7.39 25.23 17.58
CA GLY A 517 7.31 26.31 18.56
C GLY A 517 5.90 26.69 18.97
N SER A 518 4.93 26.64 18.05
CA SER A 518 3.55 27.04 18.34
C SER A 518 2.74 25.95 19.05
N LEU A 519 1.87 26.37 19.99
CA LEU A 519 0.99 25.47 20.73
C LEU A 519 0.17 24.57 19.80
N MET A 520 -0.35 25.11 18.70
CA MET A 520 -1.10 24.35 17.70
C MET A 520 -0.28 23.19 17.10
N ARG A 521 0.98 23.44 16.73
CA ARG A 521 1.84 22.39 16.16
C ARG A 521 2.20 21.35 17.22
N ARG A 522 2.42 21.77 18.47
CA ARG A 522 2.63 20.83 19.58
C ARG A 522 1.44 19.91 19.79
N VAL A 523 0.22 20.43 19.77
CA VAL A 523 -1.02 19.62 19.86
C VAL A 523 -1.09 18.62 18.70
N LEU A 524 -0.85 19.06 17.46
CA LEU A 524 -0.91 18.18 16.29
C LEU A 524 0.12 17.04 16.36
N PHE A 525 1.36 17.33 16.74
CA PHE A 525 2.40 16.31 16.87
C PHE A 525 2.22 15.42 18.11
N ALA A 526 1.73 15.96 19.22
CA ALA A 526 1.34 15.16 20.39
C ALA A 526 0.27 14.14 20.00
N LEU A 527 -0.74 14.54 19.22
CA LEU A 527 -1.76 13.62 18.71
C LEU A 527 -1.21 12.65 17.66
N ARG A 528 -0.34 13.09 16.75
CA ARG A 528 0.28 12.23 15.72
C ARG A 528 1.05 11.06 16.33
N PHE A 529 1.88 11.35 17.34
CA PHE A 529 2.75 10.36 17.98
C PHE A 529 2.12 9.72 19.21
N GLY A 530 0.93 10.16 19.63
CA GLY A 530 0.32 9.71 20.89
C GLY A 530 1.14 10.11 22.12
N ASP A 531 1.90 11.21 22.05
CA ASP A 531 2.85 11.62 23.07
C ASP A 531 2.52 12.99 23.67
N VAL A 532 1.94 12.97 24.86
CA VAL A 532 1.49 14.17 25.59
C VAL A 532 2.67 15.05 26.02
N ASN A 533 3.88 14.51 26.14
CA ASN A 533 5.05 15.29 26.57
C ASN A 533 5.43 16.36 25.54
N ILE A 534 5.13 16.17 24.25
CA ILE A 534 5.32 17.20 23.21
C ILE A 534 4.49 18.45 23.53
N LEU A 535 3.33 18.30 24.17
CA LEU A 535 2.47 19.41 24.56
C LEU A 535 2.90 20.05 25.89
N LEU A 536 3.23 19.22 26.89
CA LEU A 536 3.42 19.65 28.27
C LEU A 536 4.86 20.06 28.61
N SER A 537 5.85 19.63 27.82
CA SER A 537 7.26 19.87 28.11
C SER A 537 7.61 21.37 28.05
N ARG A 538 8.25 21.84 29.13
CA ARG A 538 8.76 23.21 29.24
C ARG A 538 10.12 23.40 28.56
N HIS A 539 10.76 22.32 28.13
CA HIS A 539 12.06 22.35 27.43
C HIS A 539 11.92 22.75 25.96
N LEU A 540 10.70 22.80 25.43
CA LEU A 540 10.44 23.18 24.06
C LEU A 540 10.29 24.69 23.93
N THR A 541 11.06 25.30 23.03
CA THR A 541 11.07 26.73 22.73
C THR A 541 10.37 27.02 21.40
N ASN A 542 10.35 28.29 20.99
CA ASN A 542 9.83 28.68 19.67
C ASN A 542 10.75 28.23 18.51
N GLU A 543 12.02 27.97 18.81
CA GLU A 543 13.05 27.55 17.84
C GLU A 543 13.14 26.04 17.68
N SER A 544 12.47 25.28 18.57
CA SER A 544 12.50 23.83 18.55
C SER A 544 11.89 23.25 17.27
N ARG A 545 12.55 22.21 16.75
CA ARG A 545 12.17 21.51 15.51
C ARG A 545 12.05 20.02 15.76
N ILE A 546 11.09 19.37 15.13
CA ILE A 546 10.89 17.92 15.20
C ILE A 546 11.40 17.26 13.93
N LEU A 547 12.21 16.20 14.10
CA LEU A 547 12.70 15.31 13.06
C LEU A 547 12.01 13.95 13.27
N TYR A 548 11.29 13.42 12.29
CA TYR A 548 10.46 12.20 12.51
C TYR A 548 10.32 11.23 11.34
N SER A 549 10.86 11.55 10.17
CA SER A 549 11.05 10.60 9.06
C SER A 549 12.54 10.55 8.80
N ARG A 550 13.23 9.79 9.64
CA ARG A 550 14.69 9.81 9.76
C ARG A 550 15.37 8.56 9.23
N ASN A 551 14.65 7.44 9.23
CA ASN A 551 15.06 6.19 8.60
C ASN A 551 15.23 6.37 7.08
N ILE A 552 16.32 5.84 6.52
CA ILE A 552 16.74 5.99 5.11
C ILE A 552 16.80 4.66 4.37
#